data_AF-A0A958ZNY2-F1
#
_entry.id   AF-A0A958ZNY2-F1
#
_cell.length_a   1.000
_cell.length_b   1.000
_cell.length_c   1.000
_cell.angle_alpha   90.00
_cell.angle_beta   90.00
_cell.angle_gamma   90.00
#
_symmetry.space_group_name_H-M   'P 1'
#
loop_
_entity.id
_entity.type
_entity.pdbx_description
1 polymer ?
#
loop_
_entity_poly.entity_id
_entity_poly.type
_entity_poly.pdbx_seq_one_letter_code
_entity_poly.pdbx_strand_id
1 'polypeptide(L)'
;VIEKGKRNVEILKQNQSDPFTVENQVAIIYAGSKNLLRSVPVDKVKEFEKDYLAFLGAKHKDVLNVLKSGQLTDEAIQVLEKAAKEISHKYE
;
A
#
# COMPACT_ATOMS: atom_id res chain seq x y z
N VAL A 1 17.23 -8.55 8.74
CA VAL A 1 15.99 -9.34 8.97
C VAL A 1 15.03 -8.67 9.96
N ILE A 2 15.50 -7.98 11.01
CA ILE A 2 14.65 -7.37 12.06
C ILE A 2 13.79 -6.18 11.56
N GLU A 3 14.31 -5.36 10.64
CA GLU A 3 13.56 -4.21 10.12
C GLU A 3 12.33 -4.58 9.27
N LYS A 4 12.37 -5.72 8.57
CA LYS A 4 11.24 -6.19 7.75
C LYS A 4 10.03 -6.54 8.64
N GLY A 5 10.28 -7.17 9.78
CA GLY A 5 9.24 -7.49 10.76
C GLY A 5 8.61 -6.25 11.37
N LYS A 6 9.43 -5.26 11.75
CA LYS A 6 8.93 -3.99 12.33
C LYS A 6 8.02 -3.21 11.36
N ARG A 7 8.38 -3.16 10.08
CA ARG A 7 7.56 -2.47 9.05
C ARG A 7 6.26 -3.21 8.76
N ASN A 8 6.28 -4.53 8.69
CA ASN A 8 5.04 -5.30 8.54
C ASN A 8 4.10 -5.09 9.72
N VAL A 9 4.62 -5.03 10.95
CA VAL A 9 3.80 -4.74 12.13
C VAL A 9 3.25 -3.32 12.09
N GLU A 10 4.01 -2.32 11.66
CA GLU A 10 3.49 -0.95 11.52
C GLU A 10 2.42 -0.82 10.45
N ILE A 11 2.59 -1.45 9.27
CA ILE A 11 1.56 -1.46 8.21
C ILE A 11 0.26 -2.10 8.68
N LEU A 12 0.34 -3.08 9.60
CA LEU A 12 -0.82 -3.74 10.17
C LEU A 12 -1.48 -2.93 11.30
N LYS A 13 -0.86 -1.83 11.78
CA LYS A 13 -1.46 -0.97 12.81
C LYS A 13 -2.44 0.01 12.18
N GLN A 14 -3.70 -0.41 12.15
CA GLN A 14 -4.81 0.45 11.79
C GLN A 14 -5.31 1.24 13.02
N ASN A 15 -5.62 2.53 12.86
CA ASN A 15 -6.31 3.29 13.90
C ASN A 15 -7.76 2.79 14.00
N GLN A 16 -8.26 2.61 15.21
CA GLN A 16 -9.57 1.99 15.50
C GLN A 16 -10.80 2.68 14.88
N SER A 17 -10.65 3.85 14.26
CA SER A 17 -11.76 4.65 13.70
C SER A 17 -11.71 4.83 12.18
N ASP A 18 -10.77 4.19 11.48
CA ASP A 18 -10.64 4.29 10.02
C ASP A 18 -10.75 2.90 9.39
N PRO A 19 -11.99 2.37 9.22
CA PRO A 19 -12.18 1.10 8.56
C PRO A 19 -11.78 1.25 7.09
N PHE A 20 -10.62 0.70 6.74
CA PHE A 20 -10.19 0.64 5.35
C PHE A 20 -11.18 -0.19 4.52
N THR A 21 -11.50 0.29 3.32
CA THR A 21 -12.23 -0.50 2.32
C THR A 21 -11.39 -1.73 1.90
N VAL A 22 -12.07 -2.78 1.44
CA VAL A 22 -11.41 -4.05 1.06
C VAL A 22 -10.30 -3.82 0.04
N GLU A 23 -10.57 -3.02 -0.99
CA GLU A 23 -9.59 -2.61 -2.00
C GLU A 23 -8.33 -1.95 -1.41
N ASN A 24 -8.50 -1.05 -0.43
CA ASN A 24 -7.41 -0.34 0.23
C ASN A 24 -6.59 -1.26 1.14
N GLN A 25 -7.26 -2.14 1.88
CA GLN A 25 -6.60 -3.17 2.70
C GLN A 25 -5.75 -4.10 1.84
N VAL A 26 -6.30 -4.57 0.71
CA VAL A 26 -5.57 -5.46 -0.20
C VAL A 26 -4.33 -4.75 -0.76
N ALA A 27 -4.47 -3.49 -1.19
CA ALA A 27 -3.35 -2.70 -1.72
C ALA A 27 -2.22 -2.53 -0.68
N ILE A 28 -2.56 -2.23 0.57
CA ILE A 28 -1.59 -2.01 1.66
C ILE A 28 -0.90 -3.32 2.07
N ILE A 29 -1.68 -4.40 2.26
CA ILE A 29 -1.14 -5.72 2.61
C ILE A 29 -0.21 -6.24 1.50
N TYR A 30 -0.59 -6.02 0.23
CA TYR A 30 0.22 -6.41 -0.91
C TYR A 30 1.58 -5.69 -0.90
N ALA A 31 1.58 -4.37 -0.69
CA ALA A 31 2.80 -3.58 -0.64
C ALA A 31 3.74 -4.02 0.50
N GLY A 32 3.19 -4.32 1.68
CA GLY A 32 3.94 -4.88 2.80
C GLY A 32 4.52 -6.26 2.50
N SER A 33 3.72 -7.16 1.93
CA SER A 33 4.11 -8.53 1.59
C SER A 33 5.24 -8.57 0.55
N LYS A 34 5.16 -7.74 -0.49
CA LYS A 34 6.15 -7.63 -1.58
C LYS A 34 7.40 -6.81 -1.22
N ASN A 35 7.51 -6.32 0.02
CA ASN A 35 8.64 -5.54 0.49
C ASN A 35 8.85 -4.21 -0.27
N LEU A 36 7.77 -3.64 -0.81
CA LEU A 36 7.81 -2.39 -1.59
C LEU A 36 8.12 -1.16 -0.71
N LEU A 37 7.91 -1.27 0.60
CA LEU A 37 8.22 -0.23 1.60
C LEU A 37 9.65 -0.35 2.16
N ARG A 38 10.56 -1.04 1.48
CA ARG A 38 11.95 -1.19 1.94
C ARG A 38 12.74 0.14 1.93
N SER A 39 12.44 1.06 1.01
CA SER A 39 13.07 2.39 1.04
C SER A 39 12.42 3.32 2.06
N VAL A 40 11.16 3.07 2.46
CA VAL A 40 10.41 3.95 3.37
C VAL A 40 10.80 3.71 4.83
N PRO A 41 11.21 4.74 5.59
CA PRO A 41 11.50 4.61 7.01
C PRO A 41 10.23 4.31 7.82
N VAL A 42 10.36 3.53 8.90
CA VAL A 42 9.24 3.03 9.73
C VAL A 42 8.33 4.17 10.22
N ASP A 43 8.92 5.31 10.58
CA ASP A 43 8.22 6.49 11.07
C ASP A 43 7.30 7.14 10.01
N LYS A 44 7.65 6.98 8.72
CA LYS A 44 6.93 7.53 7.57
C LYS A 44 5.97 6.55 6.91
N VAL A 45 5.85 5.32 7.42
CA VAL A 45 4.94 4.30 6.86
C VAL A 45 3.50 4.78 6.84
N LYS A 46 3.05 5.47 7.90
CA LYS A 46 1.67 6.02 7.97
C LYS A 46 1.41 7.12 6.94
N GLU A 47 2.40 7.97 6.67
CA GLU A 47 2.30 9.00 5.64
C GLU A 47 2.30 8.37 4.25
N PHE A 48 3.17 7.38 4.03
CA PHE A 48 3.19 6.58 2.81
C PHE A 48 1.83 5.91 2.54
N GLU A 49 1.22 5.26 3.54
CA GLU A 49 -0.09 4.61 3.37
C GLU A 49 -1.16 5.61 2.90
N LYS A 50 -1.22 6.80 3.52
CA LYS A 50 -2.17 7.84 3.10
C LYS A 50 -1.91 8.35 1.69
N ASP A 51 -0.66 8.66 1.36
CA ASP A 51 -0.28 9.17 0.04
C ASP A 51 -0.50 8.11 -1.05
N TYR A 52 -0.18 6.85 -0.76
CA TYR A 52 -0.39 5.70 -1.64
C TYR A 52 -1.88 5.45 -1.91
N LEU A 53 -2.73 5.43 -0.88
CA LEU A 53 -4.17 5.29 -1.06
C LEU A 53 -4.78 6.48 -1.80
N ALA A 54 -4.34 7.71 -1.49
CA ALA A 54 -4.79 8.90 -2.21
C ALA A 54 -4.39 8.85 -3.69
N PHE A 55 -3.17 8.39 -3.99
CA PHE A 55 -2.67 8.23 -5.35
C PHE A 55 -3.46 7.18 -6.14
N LEU A 56 -3.74 6.02 -5.53
CA LEU A 56 -4.58 4.98 -6.13
C LEU A 56 -6.01 5.49 -6.34
N GLY A 57 -6.59 6.20 -5.37
CA GLY A 57 -7.91 6.80 -5.47
C GLY A 57 -8.02 7.92 -6.50
N ALA A 58 -6.92 8.61 -6.81
CA ALA A 58 -6.88 9.68 -7.79
C ALA A 58 -6.62 9.17 -9.22
N LYS A 59 -5.64 8.28 -9.40
CA LYS A 59 -5.17 7.84 -10.73
C LYS A 59 -5.58 6.41 -11.12
N HIS A 60 -5.90 5.56 -10.16
CA HIS A 60 -6.08 4.11 -10.38
C HIS A 60 -7.37 3.57 -9.76
N LYS A 61 -8.47 4.34 -9.87
CA LYS A 61 -9.81 3.89 -9.46
C LYS A 61 -10.25 2.59 -10.13
N ASP A 62 -9.83 2.36 -11.36
CA ASP A 62 -10.13 1.13 -12.09
C ASP A 62 -9.55 -0.09 -11.38
N VAL A 63 -8.30 -0.01 -10.95
CA VAL A 63 -7.62 -1.06 -10.17
C VAL A 63 -8.32 -1.26 -8.83
N LEU A 64 -8.71 -0.18 -8.16
CA LEU A 64 -9.46 -0.27 -6.92
C LEU A 64 -10.81 -1.01 -7.08
N ASN A 65 -11.54 -0.77 -8.17
CA ASN A 65 -12.76 -1.51 -8.49
C ASN A 65 -12.50 -3.00 -8.77
N VAL A 66 -11.43 -3.33 -9.48
CA VAL A 66 -11.02 -4.72 -9.75
C VAL A 66 -10.67 -5.45 -8.45
N LEU A 67 -9.92 -4.79 -7.56
CA LEU A 67 -9.59 -5.30 -6.23
C LEU A 67 -10.83 -5.47 -5.36
N LYS A 68 -11.79 -4.54 -5.44
CA LYS A 68 -13.08 -4.64 -4.75
C LYS A 68 -13.89 -5.85 -5.20
N SER A 69 -13.78 -6.24 -6.47
CA SER A 69 -14.40 -7.46 -7.01
C SER A 69 -13.66 -8.75 -6.61
N GLY A 70 -12.55 -8.64 -5.85
CA GLY A 70 -11.74 -9.77 -5.39
C GLY A 70 -10.80 -10.35 -6.45
N GLN A 71 -10.63 -9.68 -7.59
CA GLN A 71 -9.74 -10.12 -8.65
C GLN A 71 -8.39 -9.41 -8.52
N LEU A 72 -7.32 -10.17 -8.30
CA LEU A 72 -5.95 -9.65 -8.32
C LEU A 72 -5.32 -10.00 -9.66
N THR A 73 -5.56 -9.18 -10.68
CA THR A 73 -4.97 -9.35 -12.02
C THR A 73 -3.53 -8.87 -12.05
N ASP A 74 -2.70 -9.41 -12.95
CA ASP A 74 -1.32 -8.93 -13.17
C ASP A 74 -1.24 -7.44 -13.48
N GLU A 75 -2.21 -6.87 -14.21
CA GLU A 75 -2.25 -5.42 -14.47
C GLU A 75 -2.42 -4.60 -13.19
N ALA A 76 -3.38 -5.00 -12.33
CA ALA A 76 -3.57 -4.41 -11.01
C ALA A 76 -2.30 -4.50 -10.17
N ILE A 77 -1.63 -5.65 -10.17
CA ILE A 77 -0.34 -5.85 -9.49
C ILE A 77 0.72 -4.86 -10.01
N GLN A 78 0.90 -4.77 -11.33
CA GLN A 78 1.88 -3.86 -11.91
C GLN A 78 1.61 -2.40 -11.57
N VAL A 79 0.33 -2.00 -11.53
CA VAL A 79 -0.07 -0.66 -11.12
C VAL A 79 0.22 -0.42 -9.64
N LEU A 80 -0.12 -1.36 -8.75
CA LEU A 80 0.21 -1.27 -7.33
C LEU A 80 1.72 -1.15 -7.12
N GLU A 81 2.52 -1.95 -7.82
CA GLU A 81 3.99 -1.88 -7.76
C GLU A 81 4.52 -0.53 -8.27
N LYS A 82 4.01 -0.03 -9.40
CA LYS A 82 4.41 1.28 -9.93
C LYS A 82 4.04 2.42 -8.98
N ALA A 83 2.80 2.43 -8.50
CA ALA A 83 2.32 3.44 -7.56
C ALA A 83 3.13 3.39 -6.26
N ALA A 84 3.36 2.20 -5.69
CA ALA A 84 4.14 2.05 -4.48
C ALA A 84 5.59 2.51 -4.70
N LYS A 85 6.20 2.21 -5.85
CA LYS A 85 7.56 2.65 -6.18
C LYS A 85 7.66 4.16 -6.37
N GLU A 86 6.69 4.77 -7.03
CA GLU A 86 6.62 6.21 -7.26
C GLU A 86 6.45 6.97 -5.93
N ILE A 87 5.57 6.48 -5.04
CA ILE A 87 5.41 7.06 -3.71
C ILE A 87 6.65 6.78 -2.84
N SER A 88 7.20 5.57 -2.85
CA SER A 88 8.40 5.23 -2.06
C SER A 88 9.60 6.10 -2.43
N HIS A 89 9.76 6.48 -3.70
CA HIS A 89 10.82 7.38 -4.15
C HIS A 89 10.68 8.81 -3.58
N LYS A 90 9.49 9.20 -3.14
CA LYS A 90 9.24 10.48 -2.45
C LYS A 90 9.71 10.47 -0.99
N TYR A 91 9.92 9.28 -0.42
CA TYR A 91 10.34 9.07 0.97
C TYR A 91 11.76 8.47 1.09
N GLU A 92 12.48 8.32 -0.02
CA GLU A 92 13.90 7.94 -0.08
C GLU A 92 14.82 9.13 0.27
#